data_AF-A0A927GD76-F1
#
_entry.id   AF-A0A927GD76-F1
#
_cell.length_a   1.000
_cell.length_b   1.000
_cell.length_c   1.000
_cell.angle_alpha   90.00
_cell.angle_beta   90.00
_cell.angle_gamma   90.00
#
_symmetry.space_group_name_H-M   'P 1'
#
loop_
_entity.id
_entity.type
_entity.pdbx_description
1 polymer ?
#
loop_
_entity_poly.entity_id
_entity_poly.type
_entity_poly.pdbx_seq_one_letter_code
_entity_poly.pdbx_strand_id
1 'polypeptide(L)'
;MRKVMITFVAMMLTLQVSRAQKLWTEADRKYTVDNLKRTRDEITREVENLTDTQWHFHESPDRWSIAEVVEHLALWEIIWAREISIGTRSKPQPELNKTSRPDSYYANWIMEDTPHKSPDFSRPTGFIKGKDNLTFFTKLRNQHIAFTDTTRADMRSCFEFTGTDARRNMHQVYIFQWGHVDRHMRQIRKIKAHPNYPKAQ
;
A
#
# COMPACT_ATOMS: atom_id res chain seq x y z
N MET A 1 56.85 55.96 -10.64
CA MET A 1 55.48 55.47 -10.92
C MET A 1 55.50 53.94 -11.01
N ARG A 2 55.04 53.23 -9.97
CA ARG A 2 55.09 51.76 -9.89
C ARG A 2 53.65 51.24 -10.05
N LYS A 3 53.34 50.60 -11.19
CA LYS A 3 52.01 50.04 -11.46
C LYS A 3 51.86 48.75 -10.64
N VAL A 4 50.98 48.76 -9.65
CA VAL A 4 50.58 47.56 -8.91
C VAL A 4 49.46 46.89 -9.72
N MET A 5 49.75 45.70 -10.27
CA MET A 5 48.77 44.91 -11.01
C MET A 5 48.07 43.97 -10.03
N ILE A 6 46.87 44.36 -9.58
CA ILE A 6 46.04 43.53 -8.72
C ILE A 6 45.32 42.51 -9.61
N THR A 7 45.72 41.25 -9.50
CA THR A 7 45.05 40.13 -10.19
C THR A 7 43.93 39.63 -9.29
N PHE A 8 42.67 39.89 -9.66
CA PHE A 8 41.50 39.33 -9.00
C PHE A 8 41.34 37.86 -9.40
N VAL A 9 41.69 36.93 -8.51
CA VAL A 9 41.37 35.51 -8.66
C VAL A 9 39.94 35.32 -8.17
N ALA A 10 38.99 35.19 -9.10
CA ALA A 10 37.62 34.81 -8.79
C ALA A 10 37.58 33.34 -8.37
N MET A 11 37.50 33.08 -7.07
CA MET A 11 37.33 31.75 -6.52
C MET A 11 35.86 31.32 -6.72
N MET A 12 35.57 30.60 -7.81
CA MET A 12 34.27 29.96 -7.99
C MET A 12 34.10 28.85 -6.95
N LEU A 13 33.39 29.13 -5.86
CA LEU A 13 32.88 28.09 -4.98
C LEU A 13 31.84 27.27 -5.75
N THR A 14 32.25 26.12 -6.27
CA THR A 14 31.30 25.10 -6.72
C THR A 14 30.64 24.51 -5.48
N LEU A 15 29.42 24.95 -5.17
CA LEU A 15 28.53 24.26 -4.25
C LEU A 15 28.22 22.88 -4.86
N GLN A 16 29.00 21.86 -4.49
CA GLN A 16 28.64 20.48 -4.73
C GLN A 16 27.41 20.18 -3.87
N VAL A 17 26.22 20.38 -4.43
CA VAL A 17 25.00 19.83 -3.86
C VAL A 17 25.15 18.32 -3.92
N SER A 18 25.51 17.70 -2.79
CA SER A 18 25.52 16.25 -2.66
C SER A 18 24.09 15.76 -2.86
N ARG A 19 23.77 15.34 -4.09
CA ARG A 19 22.49 14.71 -4.37
C ARG A 19 22.48 13.41 -3.59
N ALA A 20 21.64 13.34 -2.55
CA ALA A 20 21.46 12.12 -1.79
C ALA A 20 21.21 10.96 -2.75
N GLN A 21 21.96 9.87 -2.57
CA GLN A 21 21.81 8.68 -3.40
C GLN A 21 20.36 8.19 -3.29
N LYS A 22 19.69 8.01 -4.44
CA LYS A 22 18.34 7.44 -4.48
C LYS A 22 18.42 5.97 -4.03
N LEU A 23 17.75 5.64 -2.95
CA LEU A 23 17.75 4.30 -2.34
C LEU A 23 16.70 3.39 -2.98
N TRP A 24 15.54 3.94 -3.36
CA TRP A 24 14.48 3.20 -4.02
C TRP A 24 14.81 2.94 -5.50
N THR A 25 15.01 1.67 -5.81
CA THR A 25 15.51 1.20 -7.11
C THR A 25 14.37 0.97 -8.11
N GLU A 26 14.73 0.73 -9.37
CA GLU A 26 13.76 0.31 -10.37
C GLU A 26 13.23 -1.10 -10.11
N ALA A 27 14.04 -1.99 -9.53
CA ALA A 27 13.59 -3.30 -9.09
C ALA A 27 12.53 -3.18 -7.99
N ASP A 28 12.72 -2.28 -7.02
CA ASP A 28 11.72 -2.00 -6.00
C ASP A 28 10.42 -1.44 -6.61
N ARG A 29 10.51 -0.51 -7.56
CA ARG A 29 9.34 0.04 -8.27
C ARG A 29 8.57 -1.06 -8.98
N LYS A 30 9.26 -1.85 -9.81
CA LYS A 30 8.66 -2.97 -10.54
C LYS A 30 8.00 -3.96 -9.59
N TYR A 31 8.69 -4.35 -8.52
CA TYR A 31 8.14 -5.25 -7.50
C TYR A 31 6.85 -4.71 -6.88
N THR A 32 6.82 -3.43 -6.49
CA THR A 32 5.61 -2.82 -5.92
C THR A 32 4.48 -2.77 -6.95
N VAL A 33 4.74 -2.28 -8.16
CA VAL A 33 3.73 -2.16 -9.22
C VAL A 33 3.16 -3.53 -9.59
N ASP A 34 4.01 -4.54 -9.76
CA ASP A 34 3.61 -5.89 -10.12
C ASP A 34 2.71 -6.51 -9.04
N ASN A 35 3.05 -6.37 -7.76
CA ASN A 35 2.20 -6.89 -6.68
C ASN A 35 0.89 -6.11 -6.51
N LEU A 36 0.90 -4.78 -6.68
CA LEU A 36 -0.33 -3.98 -6.64
C LEU A 36 -1.29 -4.39 -7.77
N LYS A 37 -0.79 -4.61 -8.99
CA LYS A 37 -1.55 -5.13 -10.14
C LYS A 37 -2.03 -6.56 -9.90
N ARG A 38 -1.13 -7.46 -9.49
CA ARG A 38 -1.44 -8.87 -9.23
C ARG A 38 -2.63 -9.01 -8.28
N THR A 39 -2.53 -8.39 -7.10
CA THR A 39 -3.58 -8.47 -6.07
C THR A 39 -4.89 -7.80 -6.47
N ARG A 40 -4.84 -6.73 -7.28
CA ARG A 40 -6.03 -6.13 -7.89
C ARG A 40 -6.73 -7.12 -8.82
N ASP A 41 -5.97 -7.72 -9.73
CA ASP A 41 -6.53 -8.61 -10.75
C ASP A 41 -7.03 -9.91 -10.12
N GLU A 42 -6.34 -10.43 -9.11
CA GLU A 42 -6.79 -11.59 -8.33
C GLU A 42 -8.11 -11.33 -7.62
N ILE A 43 -8.24 -10.22 -6.88
CA ILE A 43 -9.51 -9.94 -6.18
C ILE A 43 -10.65 -9.65 -7.13
N THR A 44 -10.41 -8.97 -8.25
CA THR A 44 -11.41 -8.79 -9.30
C THR A 44 -11.91 -10.13 -9.81
N ARG A 45 -11.03 -11.04 -10.23
CA ARG A 45 -11.43 -12.37 -10.72
C ARG A 45 -12.19 -13.19 -9.70
N GLU A 46 -11.84 -13.07 -8.42
CA GLU A 46 -12.48 -13.83 -7.35
C GLU A 46 -13.93 -13.42 -7.09
N VAL A 47 -14.30 -12.17 -7.41
CA VAL A 47 -15.59 -11.59 -6.99
C VAL A 47 -16.45 -11.04 -8.13
N GLU A 48 -15.91 -10.84 -9.33
CA GLU A 48 -16.61 -10.16 -10.44
C GLU A 48 -17.90 -10.86 -10.91
N ASN A 49 -17.95 -12.19 -10.82
CA ASN A 49 -19.08 -13.00 -11.30
C ASN A 49 -19.98 -13.51 -10.17
N LEU A 50 -19.85 -12.98 -8.95
CA LEU A 50 -20.67 -13.41 -7.83
C LEU A 50 -22.09 -12.84 -7.94
N THR A 51 -23.08 -13.67 -7.61
CA THR A 51 -24.48 -13.23 -7.46
C THR A 51 -24.66 -12.39 -6.19
N ASP A 52 -25.77 -11.66 -6.09
CA ASP A 52 -26.08 -10.86 -4.91
C ASP A 52 -26.11 -11.71 -3.62
N THR A 53 -26.75 -12.88 -3.67
CA THR A 53 -26.78 -13.82 -2.54
C THR A 53 -25.39 -14.33 -2.17
N GLN A 54 -24.50 -14.51 -3.15
CA GLN A 54 -23.11 -14.91 -2.92
C GLN A 54 -22.27 -13.80 -2.29
N TRP A 55 -22.49 -12.54 -2.70
CA TRP A 55 -21.86 -11.36 -2.11
C TRP A 55 -22.24 -11.18 -0.65
N HIS A 56 -23.50 -11.45 -0.33
CA HIS A 56 -24.12 -11.22 0.97
C HIS A 56 -24.28 -12.48 1.84
N PHE A 57 -23.57 -13.57 1.50
CA PHE A 57 -23.58 -14.76 2.34
C PHE A 57 -22.74 -14.56 3.61
N HIS A 58 -23.32 -14.89 4.76
CA HIS A 58 -22.66 -14.92 6.06
C HIS A 58 -22.53 -16.36 6.55
N GLU A 59 -21.31 -16.77 6.92
CA GLU A 59 -21.08 -18.08 7.56
C GLU A 59 -21.81 -18.18 8.92
N SER A 60 -21.82 -17.07 9.67
CA SER A 60 -22.50 -16.89 10.96
C SER A 60 -22.74 -15.38 11.21
N PRO A 61 -23.59 -15.01 12.19
CA PRO A 61 -23.95 -13.59 12.44
C PRO A 61 -22.77 -12.67 12.81
N ASP A 62 -21.66 -13.23 13.28
CA ASP A 62 -20.46 -12.52 13.73
C ASP A 62 -19.33 -12.48 12.69
N ARG A 63 -19.55 -13.05 11.49
CA ARG A 63 -18.54 -13.20 10.44
C ARG A 63 -18.88 -12.34 9.23
N TRP A 64 -17.88 -11.67 8.66
CA TRP A 64 -18.09 -10.87 7.46
C TRP A 64 -18.43 -11.70 6.22
N SER A 65 -19.37 -11.20 5.44
CA SER A 65 -19.63 -11.59 4.05
C SER A 65 -18.52 -11.14 3.10
N ILE A 66 -18.55 -11.61 1.85
CA ILE A 66 -17.60 -11.15 0.82
C ILE A 66 -17.76 -9.65 0.56
N ALA A 67 -18.99 -9.13 0.57
CA ALA A 67 -19.25 -7.69 0.41
C ALA A 67 -18.52 -6.86 1.47
N GLU A 68 -18.64 -7.28 2.73
CA GLU A 68 -17.99 -6.62 3.87
C GLU A 68 -16.46 -6.74 3.83
N VAL A 69 -15.92 -7.89 3.40
CA VAL A 69 -14.46 -8.05 3.23
C VAL A 69 -13.93 -7.10 2.14
N VAL A 70 -14.63 -6.96 1.02
CA VAL A 70 -14.19 -6.05 -0.06
C VAL A 70 -14.38 -4.58 0.35
N GLU A 71 -15.44 -4.24 1.08
CA GLU A 71 -15.63 -2.90 1.66
C GLU A 71 -14.46 -2.54 2.58
N HIS A 72 -14.09 -3.44 3.50
CA HIS A 72 -12.95 -3.28 4.39
C HIS A 72 -11.65 -2.98 3.63
N LEU A 73 -11.36 -3.75 2.58
CA LEU A 73 -10.19 -3.50 1.72
C LEU A 73 -10.25 -2.14 1.04
N ALA A 74 -11.43 -1.73 0.57
CA ALA A 74 -11.61 -0.45 -0.11
C ALA A 74 -11.42 0.74 0.85
N LEU A 75 -11.89 0.63 2.10
CA LEU A 75 -11.64 1.64 3.14
C LEU A 75 -10.13 1.78 3.42
N TRP A 76 -9.40 0.67 3.49
CA TRP A 76 -7.94 0.70 3.65
C TRP A 76 -7.20 1.31 2.46
N GLU A 77 -7.71 1.17 1.23
CA GLU A 77 -7.11 1.88 0.09
C GLU A 77 -7.15 3.41 0.29
N ILE A 78 -8.22 3.98 0.87
CA ILE A 78 -8.27 5.43 1.17
C ILE A 78 -7.17 5.81 2.17
N ILE A 79 -7.03 5.00 3.22
CA ILE A 79 -6.09 5.25 4.31
C ILE A 79 -4.66 5.21 3.78
N TRP A 80 -4.30 4.19 3.00
CA TRP A 80 -2.98 4.12 2.40
C TRP A 80 -2.75 5.19 1.33
N ALA A 81 -3.78 5.61 0.59
CA ALA A 81 -3.66 6.76 -0.31
C ALA A 81 -3.21 8.01 0.47
N ARG A 82 -3.82 8.25 1.64
CA ARG A 82 -3.41 9.35 2.53
C ARG A 82 -2.00 9.16 3.06
N GLU A 83 -1.66 7.98 3.57
CA GLU A 83 -0.33 7.72 4.16
C GLU A 83 0.80 7.87 3.13
N ILE A 84 0.63 7.29 1.94
CA ILE A 84 1.60 7.42 0.84
C ILE A 84 1.72 8.90 0.42
N SER A 85 0.59 9.59 0.30
CA SER A 85 0.53 11.01 -0.07
C SER A 85 1.28 11.89 0.94
N ILE A 86 1.12 11.64 2.24
CA ILE A 86 1.84 12.37 3.30
C ILE A 86 3.33 12.00 3.32
N GLY A 87 3.65 10.70 3.34
CA GLY A 87 5.03 10.23 3.47
C GLY A 87 5.91 10.69 2.30
N THR A 88 5.40 10.66 1.07
CA THR A 88 6.16 11.04 -0.13
C THR A 88 6.36 12.55 -0.30
N ARG A 89 5.55 13.38 0.37
CA ARG A 89 5.76 14.84 0.44
C ARG A 89 6.58 15.28 1.65
N SER A 90 6.83 14.38 2.60
CA SER A 90 7.63 14.67 3.78
C SER A 90 9.12 14.72 3.44
N LYS A 91 9.91 15.41 4.27
CA LYS A 91 11.37 15.45 4.11
C LYS A 91 11.93 14.02 4.12
N PRO A 92 12.74 13.62 3.12
CA PRO A 92 13.41 12.32 3.13
C PRO A 92 14.33 12.16 4.36
N GLN A 93 14.27 10.99 4.99
CA GLN A 93 14.97 10.60 6.22
C GLN A 93 15.63 9.21 6.05
N PRO A 94 16.57 9.04 5.10
CA PRO A 94 17.18 7.74 4.77
C PRO A 94 17.84 7.05 5.98
N GLU A 95 18.27 7.81 7.00
CA GLU A 95 18.85 7.31 8.24
C GLU A 95 17.91 6.38 9.03
N LEU A 96 16.60 6.54 8.90
CA LEU A 96 15.60 5.71 9.59
C LEU A 96 15.55 4.28 9.05
N ASN A 97 16.17 3.99 7.89
CA ASN A 97 16.30 2.61 7.43
C ASN A 97 17.11 1.73 8.41
N LYS A 98 17.94 2.32 9.27
CA LYS A 98 18.71 1.59 10.28
C LYS A 98 17.85 0.97 11.38
N THR A 99 16.70 1.58 11.68
CA THR A 99 15.76 1.09 12.72
C THR A 99 14.53 0.43 12.13
N SER A 100 14.26 0.65 10.84
CA SER A 100 13.19 -0.03 10.12
C SER A 100 13.42 -1.53 10.04
N ARG A 101 12.32 -2.30 9.99
CA ARG A 101 12.39 -3.76 9.80
C ARG A 101 12.76 -4.08 8.34
N PRO A 102 13.40 -5.22 8.05
CA PRO A 102 13.61 -5.65 6.67
C PRO A 102 12.27 -6.01 6.01
N ASP A 103 12.21 -5.95 4.68
CA ASP A 103 10.98 -6.26 3.93
C ASP A 103 10.44 -7.67 4.21
N SER A 104 11.34 -8.64 4.43
CA SER A 104 10.99 -10.02 4.78
C SER A 104 10.25 -10.15 6.11
N TYR A 105 10.35 -9.16 7.00
CA TYR A 105 9.63 -9.14 8.28
C TYR A 105 8.11 -9.26 8.09
N TYR A 106 7.58 -8.66 7.02
CA TYR A 106 6.14 -8.63 6.77
C TYR A 106 5.60 -9.97 6.25
N ALA A 107 6.45 -10.89 5.78
CA ALA A 107 6.00 -12.17 5.22
C ALA A 107 5.18 -13.00 6.23
N ASN A 108 5.59 -13.03 7.50
CA ASN A 108 4.87 -13.75 8.55
C ASN A 108 3.45 -13.19 8.74
N TRP A 109 3.33 -11.87 8.84
CA TRP A 109 2.03 -11.21 8.94
C TRP A 109 1.18 -11.41 7.69
N ILE A 110 1.79 -11.40 6.49
CA ILE A 110 1.07 -11.66 5.24
C ILE A 110 0.53 -13.09 5.20
N MET A 111 1.22 -14.06 5.80
CA MET A 111 0.87 -15.49 5.67
C MET A 111 0.12 -16.09 6.86
N GLU A 112 0.09 -15.44 8.03
CA GLU A 112 -0.61 -15.98 9.19
C GLU A 112 -2.12 -16.11 8.96
N ASP A 113 -2.81 -16.90 9.79
CA ASP A 113 -4.27 -17.06 9.74
C ASP A 113 -4.97 -16.47 10.97
N THR A 114 -4.22 -15.75 11.82
CA THR A 114 -4.74 -15.11 13.03
C THR A 114 -5.83 -14.09 12.68
N PRO A 115 -7.03 -14.19 13.29
CA PRO A 115 -8.07 -13.17 13.15
C PRO A 115 -7.63 -11.86 13.81
N HIS A 116 -7.86 -10.74 13.13
CA HIS A 116 -7.59 -9.41 13.67
C HIS A 116 -8.89 -8.64 13.89
N LYS A 117 -8.94 -7.84 14.96
CA LYS A 117 -10.02 -6.89 15.18
C LYS A 117 -9.75 -5.64 14.36
N SER A 118 -10.62 -5.36 13.41
CA SER A 118 -10.55 -4.15 12.60
C SER A 118 -10.82 -2.91 13.47
N PRO A 119 -10.01 -1.84 13.36
CA PRO A 119 -10.31 -0.56 13.99
C PRO A 119 -11.55 0.06 13.35
N ASP A 120 -12.27 0.87 14.11
CA ASP A 120 -13.62 1.34 13.77
C ASP A 120 -13.70 2.05 12.42
N PHE A 121 -12.70 2.87 12.07
CA PHE A 121 -12.64 3.61 10.80
C PHE A 121 -12.48 2.73 9.55
N SER A 122 -12.19 1.43 9.72
CA SER A 122 -12.03 0.48 8.63
C SER A 122 -13.02 -0.67 8.72
N ARG A 123 -13.98 -0.62 9.65
CA ARG A 123 -15.06 -1.61 9.69
C ARG A 123 -16.03 -1.36 8.52
N PRO A 124 -16.58 -2.44 7.92
CA PRO A 124 -17.63 -2.33 6.93
C PRO A 124 -18.80 -1.50 7.47
N THR A 125 -19.31 -0.60 6.65
CA THR A 125 -20.40 0.32 7.01
C THR A 125 -21.72 -0.12 6.40
N GLY A 126 -21.68 -0.92 5.33
CA GLY A 126 -22.85 -1.30 4.54
C GLY A 126 -23.37 -0.19 3.62
N PHE A 127 -22.72 0.98 3.56
CA PHE A 127 -23.12 2.07 2.66
C PHE A 127 -22.75 1.80 1.20
N ILE A 128 -21.63 1.10 0.96
CA ILE A 128 -21.24 0.65 -0.37
C ILE A 128 -21.74 -0.79 -0.56
N LYS A 129 -22.57 -1.01 -1.57
CA LYS A 129 -23.33 -2.26 -1.71
C LYS A 129 -22.73 -3.21 -2.75
N GLY A 130 -22.64 -4.49 -2.39
CA GLY A 130 -22.27 -5.59 -3.29
C GLY A 130 -21.06 -5.26 -4.17
N LYS A 131 -21.25 -5.33 -5.49
CA LYS A 131 -20.23 -5.07 -6.51
C LYS A 131 -19.63 -3.66 -6.50
N ASP A 132 -20.31 -2.66 -5.94
CA ASP A 132 -19.78 -1.29 -5.89
C ASP A 132 -18.55 -1.20 -4.97
N ASN A 133 -18.41 -2.13 -4.02
CA ASN A 133 -17.20 -2.27 -3.20
C ASN A 133 -15.98 -2.54 -4.06
N LEU A 134 -16.11 -3.41 -5.09
CA LEU A 134 -15.01 -3.70 -6.01
C LEU A 134 -14.68 -2.47 -6.87
N THR A 135 -15.69 -1.74 -7.35
CA THR A 135 -15.48 -0.49 -8.11
C THR A 135 -14.69 0.52 -7.28
N PHE A 136 -15.04 0.68 -6.01
CA PHE A 136 -14.37 1.61 -5.12
C PHE A 136 -12.91 1.20 -4.85
N PHE A 137 -12.69 -0.07 -4.50
CA PHE A 137 -11.35 -0.64 -4.32
C PHE A 137 -10.48 -0.47 -5.58
N THR A 138 -10.97 -0.89 -6.74
CA THR A 138 -10.20 -0.88 -8.00
C THR A 138 -9.86 0.54 -8.45
N LYS A 139 -10.75 1.52 -8.23
CA LYS A 139 -10.48 2.92 -8.55
C LYS A 139 -9.26 3.46 -7.79
N LEU A 140 -9.23 3.30 -6.47
CA LEU A 140 -8.11 3.75 -5.64
C LEU A 140 -6.84 2.94 -5.93
N ARG A 141 -6.97 1.62 -6.12
CA ARG A 141 -5.84 0.77 -6.46
C ARG A 141 -5.18 1.16 -7.78
N ASN A 142 -5.97 1.54 -8.79
CA ASN A 142 -5.44 2.05 -10.06
C ASN A 142 -4.70 3.38 -9.89
N GLN A 143 -5.16 4.25 -9.00
CA GLN A 143 -4.45 5.48 -8.66
C GLN A 143 -3.11 5.19 -7.96
N HIS A 144 -3.06 4.23 -7.04
CA HIS A 144 -1.82 3.79 -6.41
C HIS A 144 -0.83 3.22 -7.42
N ILE A 145 -1.30 2.40 -8.35
CA ILE A 145 -0.45 1.84 -9.42
C ILE A 145 0.12 2.98 -10.27
N ALA A 146 -0.72 3.90 -10.76
CA ALA A 146 -0.29 5.02 -11.59
C ALA A 146 0.71 5.94 -10.88
N PHE A 147 0.46 6.23 -9.60
CA PHE A 147 1.38 7.00 -8.76
C PHE A 147 2.72 6.29 -8.58
N THR A 148 2.70 5.00 -8.21
CA THR A 148 3.92 4.22 -7.97
C THR A 148 4.75 4.10 -9.24
N ASP A 149 4.10 3.91 -10.38
CA ASP A 149 4.77 3.79 -11.69
C ASP A 149 5.52 5.07 -12.06
N THR A 150 4.92 6.24 -11.80
CA THR A 150 5.43 7.53 -12.29
C THR A 150 6.19 8.37 -11.26
N THR A 151 6.07 8.05 -9.96
CA THR A 151 6.62 8.91 -8.90
C THR A 151 8.14 8.97 -8.90
N ARG A 152 8.64 10.18 -8.64
CA ARG A 152 10.07 10.47 -8.44
C ARG A 152 10.50 10.41 -6.97
N ALA A 153 9.55 10.25 -6.05
CA ALA A 153 9.85 10.09 -4.62
C ALA A 153 10.77 8.90 -4.40
N ASP A 154 11.70 9.03 -3.46
CA ASP A 154 12.52 7.93 -3.00
C ASP A 154 11.77 7.21 -1.87
N MET A 155 11.02 6.17 -2.22
CA MET A 155 10.13 5.46 -1.28
C MET A 155 10.88 4.71 -0.18
N ARG A 156 12.19 4.52 -0.31
CA ARG A 156 13.07 3.98 0.74
C ARG A 156 13.58 5.08 1.68
N SER A 157 13.44 6.34 1.30
CA SER A 157 13.85 7.50 2.11
C SER A 157 12.65 8.25 2.70
N CYS A 158 11.41 7.93 2.30
CA CYS A 158 10.17 8.48 2.86
C CYS A 158 9.56 7.48 3.85
N PHE A 159 9.08 7.96 5.01
CA PHE A 159 8.61 7.11 6.11
C PHE A 159 7.20 7.47 6.55
N GLU A 160 6.48 6.48 7.07
CA GLU A 160 5.16 6.69 7.65
C GLU A 160 5.25 7.55 8.91
N PHE A 161 4.17 8.27 9.22
CA PHE A 161 4.11 9.10 10.41
C PHE A 161 3.50 8.30 11.57
N THR A 162 4.33 7.55 12.29
CA THR A 162 3.91 6.75 13.45
C THR A 162 4.75 7.05 14.69
N GLY A 163 4.17 6.81 15.87
CA GLY A 163 4.85 6.91 17.16
C GLY A 163 5.78 5.73 17.49
N THR A 164 6.14 4.90 16.50
CA THR A 164 6.99 3.73 16.69
C THR A 164 8.44 4.02 16.31
N ASP A 165 9.39 3.32 16.94
CA ASP A 165 10.83 3.45 16.64
C ASP A 165 11.24 2.73 15.34
N ALA A 166 10.45 1.74 14.91
CA ALA A 166 10.70 0.92 13.72
C ALA A 166 9.73 1.30 12.58
N ARG A 167 9.74 2.58 12.17
CA ARG A 167 8.84 3.11 11.14
C ARG A 167 9.05 2.43 9.79
N ARG A 168 7.96 2.13 9.09
CA ARG A 168 8.01 1.67 7.69
C ARG A 168 8.43 2.79 6.75
N ASN A 169 9.28 2.48 5.79
CA ASN A 169 9.41 3.33 4.61
C ASN A 169 8.19 3.14 3.68
N MET A 170 7.97 4.06 2.76
CA MET A 170 6.80 4.04 1.86
C MET A 170 6.75 2.80 0.95
N HIS A 171 7.90 2.21 0.62
CA HIS A 171 7.94 0.94 -0.11
C HIS A 171 7.35 -0.20 0.75
N GLN A 172 7.69 -0.24 2.03
CA GLN A 172 7.18 -1.22 2.98
C GLN A 172 5.71 -1.00 3.34
N VAL A 173 5.24 0.25 3.34
CA VAL A 173 3.80 0.54 3.43
C VAL A 173 3.06 -0.13 2.27
N TYR A 174 3.59 -0.06 1.04
CA TYR A 174 3.01 -0.79 -0.08
C TYR A 174 3.11 -2.32 0.06
N ILE A 175 4.21 -2.85 0.61
CA ILE A 175 4.33 -4.29 0.96
C ILE A 175 3.18 -4.71 1.86
N PHE A 176 2.95 -3.93 2.91
CA PHE A 176 1.87 -4.18 3.85
C PHE A 176 0.49 -4.09 3.15
N GLN A 177 0.30 -3.12 2.27
CA GLN A 177 -0.96 -2.91 1.53
C GLN A 177 -1.32 -4.05 0.58
N TRP A 178 -0.44 -4.47 -0.33
CA TRP A 178 -0.77 -5.60 -1.21
C TRP A 178 -0.83 -6.92 -0.41
N GLY A 179 0.00 -7.06 0.62
CA GLY A 179 -0.03 -8.22 1.51
C GLY A 179 -1.36 -8.35 2.27
N HIS A 180 -1.98 -7.23 2.65
CA HIS A 180 -3.31 -7.21 3.26
C HIS A 180 -4.38 -7.79 2.34
N VAL A 181 -4.30 -7.48 1.03
CA VAL A 181 -5.22 -8.06 0.04
C VAL A 181 -5.02 -9.57 -0.05
N ASP A 182 -3.77 -10.06 -0.08
CA ASP A 182 -3.51 -11.51 -0.08
C ASP A 182 -4.11 -12.21 1.15
N ARG A 183 -4.08 -11.57 2.33
CA ARG A 183 -4.76 -12.09 3.54
C ARG A 183 -6.26 -12.23 3.33
N HIS A 184 -6.92 -11.15 2.93
CA HIS A 184 -8.37 -11.14 2.73
C HIS A 184 -8.80 -11.97 1.52
N MET A 185 -7.90 -12.24 0.58
CA MET A 185 -8.16 -13.19 -0.50
C MET A 185 -8.31 -14.61 0.01
N ARG A 186 -7.48 -15.02 0.97
CA ARG A 186 -7.66 -16.32 1.64
C ARG A 186 -8.95 -16.35 2.45
N GLN A 187 -9.35 -15.24 3.08
CA GLN A 187 -10.66 -15.16 3.75
C GLN A 187 -11.82 -15.34 2.76
N ILE A 188 -11.82 -14.64 1.62
CA ILE A 188 -12.86 -14.78 0.58
C ILE A 188 -12.94 -16.22 0.08
N ARG A 189 -11.78 -16.86 -0.19
CA ARG A 189 -11.74 -18.28 -0.61
C ARG A 189 -12.28 -19.22 0.47
N LYS A 190 -12.02 -18.96 1.75
CA LYS A 190 -12.59 -19.72 2.88
C LYS A 190 -14.12 -19.58 2.92
N ILE A 191 -14.66 -18.37 2.74
CA ILE A 191 -16.12 -18.14 2.67
C ILE A 191 -16.74 -18.92 1.50
N LYS A 192 -16.15 -18.85 0.31
CA LYS A 192 -16.63 -19.58 -0.89
C LYS A 192 -16.59 -21.10 -0.74
N ALA A 193 -15.72 -21.61 0.14
CA ALA A 193 -15.60 -23.04 0.44
C ALA A 193 -16.58 -23.52 1.53
N HIS A 194 -17.34 -22.61 2.16
CA HIS A 194 -18.30 -22.98 3.19
C HIS A 194 -19.42 -23.88 2.61
N PRO A 195 -19.85 -24.97 3.28
CA PRO A 195 -20.83 -25.91 2.74
C PRO A 195 -22.17 -25.29 2.35
N ASN A 196 -22.58 -24.24 3.06
CA ASN A 196 -23.83 -23.51 2.82
C ASN A 196 -23.67 -22.31 1.87
N TYR A 197 -22.47 -22.09 1.30
CA TYR A 197 -22.26 -21.00 0.35
C TYR A 197 -23.13 -21.21 -0.89
N PRO A 198 -23.86 -20.19 -1.38
CA PRO A 198 -24.75 -20.35 -2.52
C PRO A 198 -23.99 -20.77 -3.78
N LYS A 199 -24.47 -21.83 -4.45
CA LYS A 199 -23.90 -22.27 -5.73
C LYS A 199 -24.32 -21.31 -6.83
N ALA A 200 -23.43 -21.10 -7.81
CA ALA A 200 -23.80 -20.38 -9.03
C ALA A 200 -24.96 -21.13 -9.71
N GLN A 201 -26.02 -20.40 -10.08
CA GLN A 201 -27.12 -20.91 -10.89
C GLN A 201 -26.70 -20.98 -12.36
#